data_AF-A0A971PZH0-F1
#
_entry.id   AF-A0A971PZH0-F1
#
_cell.length_a   1.000
_cell.length_b   1.000
_cell.length_c   1.000
_cell.angle_alpha   90.00
_cell.angle_beta   90.00
_cell.angle_gamma   90.00
#
_symmetry.space_group_name_H-M   'P 1'
#
loop_
_entity.id
_entity.type
_entity.pdbx_description
1 polymer ?
#
loop_
_entity_poly.entity_id
_entity_poly.type
_entity_poly.pdbx_seq_one_letter_code
_entity_poly.pdbx_strand_id
1 'polypeptide(L)' 'MHLSFQRNLGVVDRVIRIAGGIVLAYLAIFYPLIVSSTVRIILGVFGIFMIVEGFLAY' A
#
# COMPACT_ATOMS: atom_id res chain seq x y z
N MET A 1 -6.41 12.67 -26.71
CA MET A 1 -5.16 12.36 -25.99
C MET A 1 -5.19 12.70 -24.49
N HIS A 2 -6.19 13.41 -23.96
CA HIS A 2 -6.23 13.77 -22.52
C HIS A 2 -6.77 12.63 -21.62
N LEU A 3 -7.76 11.87 -22.10
CA LEU A 3 -8.33 10.72 -21.37
C LEU A 3 -7.32 9.58 -21.10
N SER A 4 -6.37 9.33 -21.99
CA SER A 4 -5.37 8.27 -21.77
C SER A 4 -4.38 8.64 -20.67
N PHE A 5 -4.04 9.92 -20.51
CA PHE A 5 -3.16 10.41 -19.45
C PHE A 5 -3.79 10.32 -18.06
N GLN A 6 -5.05 10.74 -17.92
CA GLN A 6 -5.78 10.61 -16.65
C GLN A 6 -5.98 9.14 -16.25
N ARG A 7 -6.29 8.27 -17.21
CA ARG A 7 -6.42 6.83 -16.94
C ARG A 7 -5.08 6.21 -16.51
N ASN A 8 -3.98 6.65 -17.11
CA ASN A 8 -2.66 6.16 -16.74
C ASN A 8 -2.26 6.65 -15.34
N LEU A 9 -2.61 7.87 -14.96
CA LEU A 9 -2.41 8.40 -13.61
C LEU A 9 -3.20 7.63 -12.55
N GLY A 10 -4.46 7.29 -12.82
CA GLY A 10 -5.27 6.46 -11.91
C GLY A 10 -4.69 5.05 -11.73
N VAL A 11 -4.21 4.43 -12.83
CA VAL A 11 -3.52 3.14 -12.76
C VAL A 11 -2.22 3.23 -11.95
N VAL A 12 -1.43 4.28 -12.16
CA VAL A 12 -0.17 4.48 -11.41
C VAL A 12 -0.45 4.71 -9.92
N ASP A 13 -1.46 5.50 -9.54
CA ASP A 13 -1.85 5.71 -8.14
C ASP A 13 -2.25 4.37 -7.49
N ARG A 14 -3.09 3.58 -8.17
CA ARG A 14 -3.47 2.23 -7.73
C ARG A 14 -2.25 1.34 -7.51
N VAL A 15 -1.33 1.30 -8.47
CA VAL A 15 -0.13 0.46 -8.40
C VAL A 15 0.76 0.88 -7.22
N ILE A 16 0.96 2.19 -7.02
CA ILE A 16 1.78 2.71 -5.91
C ILE A 16 1.14 2.34 -4.56
N ARG A 17 -0.18 2.48 -4.42
CA ARG A 17 -0.88 2.13 -3.17
C ARG A 17 -0.78 0.64 -2.85
N ILE A 18 -1.03 -0.21 -3.83
CA ILE A 18 -0.95 -1.67 -3.65
C ILE A 18 0.50 -2.08 -3.34
N ALA A 19 1.47 -1.62 -4.13
CA ALA A 19 2.88 -1.95 -3.92
C ALA A 19 3.39 -1.44 -2.57
N GLY A 20 3.07 -0.20 -2.20
CA GLY A 20 3.42 0.37 -0.91
C GLY A 20 2.80 -0.41 0.25
N GLY A 21 1.53 -0.78 0.15
CA GLY A 21 0.86 -1.57 1.19
C GLY A 21 1.43 -2.98 1.34
N ILE A 22 1.82 -3.64 0.24
CA ILE A 22 2.52 -4.94 0.28
C ILE A 22 3.86 -4.81 1.01
N VAL A 23 4.63 -3.76 0.74
CA VAL A 23 5.92 -3.52 1.42
C VAL A 23 5.70 -3.30 2.92
N LEU A 24 4.71 -2.51 3.32
CA LEU A 24 4.40 -2.29 4.74
C LEU A 24 3.94 -3.58 5.44
N ALA A 25 3.09 -4.38 4.79
CA ALA A 25 2.67 -5.67 5.31
C ALA A 25 3.86 -6.64 5.46
N TYR A 26 4.75 -6.68 4.48
CA TYR A 26 5.98 -7.47 4.53
C TYR A 26 6.86 -7.08 5.72
N LEU A 27 7.09 -5.77 5.93
CA LEU A 27 7.86 -5.27 7.07
C LEU A 27 7.20 -5.64 8.42
N ALA A 28 5.87 -5.55 8.52
CA ALA A 28 5.14 -5.90 9.74
C ALA A 28 5.26 -7.41 10.09
N ILE A 29 5.31 -8.28 9.09
CA ILE A 29 5.38 -9.75 9.26
C ILE A 29 6.81 -10.22 9.49
N PHE A 30 7.76 -9.81 8.66
CA PHE A 30 9.10 -10.40 8.58
C PHE A 30 10.18 -9.65 9.37
N TYR A 31 9.90 -8.46 9.90
CA TYR A 31 10.84 -7.71 10.75
C TYR A 31 10.42 -7.59 12.23
N PRO A 32 10.05 -8.70 12.92
CA PRO A 32 9.59 -8.63 14.30
C PRO A 32 10.69 -8.30 15.32
N LEU A 33 11.96 -8.58 15.00
CA LEU A 33 13.08 -8.39 15.94
C LEU A 33 13.58 -6.95 16.03
N ILE A 34 13.39 -6.16 14.96
CA ILE A 34 13.97 -4.81 14.84
C ILE A 34 12.91 -3.74 15.16
N VAL A 35 11.62 -4.10 15.09
CA VAL A 35 10.50 -3.18 15.14
C VAL A 35 9.60 -3.51 16.33
N SER A 36 9.34 -2.51 17.19
CA SER A 36 8.42 -2.63 18.32
C SER A 36 7.05 -3.17 17.89
N SER A 37 6.43 -4.00 18.75
CA SER A 37 5.10 -4.58 18.51
C SER A 37 4.05 -3.54 18.10
N THR A 38 4.08 -2.35 18.71
CA THR A 38 3.17 -1.25 18.36
C THR A 38 3.37 -0.77 16.92
N VAL A 39 4.62 -0.59 16.52
CA VAL A 39 4.96 -0.12 15.17
C VAL A 39 4.57 -1.18 14.13
N ARG A 40 4.73 -2.47 14.44
CA ARG A 40 4.28 -3.56 13.55
C ARG A 40 2.79 -3.54 13.31
N ILE A 41 1.99 -3.33 14.35
CA ILE A 41 0.53 -3.24 14.23
C ILE A 41 0.17 -2.05 13.34
N ILE A 42 0.79 -0.89 13.54
CA ILE A 42 0.57 0.28 12.70
C ILE A 42 0.92 -0.02 11.24
N LEU A 43 2.10 -0.57 10.97
CA LEU A 43 2.54 -0.91 9.61
C LEU A 43 1.62 -1.93 8.94
N GLY A 44 1.19 -2.96 9.67
CA GLY A 44 0.29 -3.99 9.15
C GLY A 44 -1.09 -3.42 8.83
N VAL A 45 -1.70 -2.68 9.75
CA VAL A 45 -3.01 -2.05 9.54
C VAL A 45 -2.95 -1.04 8.40
N PHE A 46 -1.93 -0.18 8.37
CA PHE A 46 -1.77 0.83 7.33
C PHE A 46 -1.49 0.19 5.96
N GLY A 47 -0.67 -0.86 5.92
CA GLY A 47 -0.38 -1.61 4.71
C GLY A 47 -1.62 -2.28 4.11
N ILE A 48 -2.45 -2.92 4.95
CA ILE A 48 -3.72 -3.50 4.53
C ILE A 48 -4.67 -2.41 3.99
N PHE A 49 -4.78 -1.27 4.70
CA PHE A 49 -5.63 -0.17 4.28
C PHE A 49 -5.22 0.37 2.89
N MET A 50 -3.92 0.56 2.66
CA MET A 50 -3.40 1.00 1.36
C MET A 50 -3.71 0.02 0.23
N ILE A 51 -3.60 -1.30 0.49
CA ILE A 51 -3.94 -2.32 -0.51
C ILE A 51 -5.43 -2.23 -0.86
N VAL A 52 -6.30 -2.18 0.15
CA VAL A 52 -7.76 -2.07 -0.03
C VAL A 52 -8.12 -0.80 -0.81
N GLU A 53 -7.57 0.34 -0.42
CA GLU A 53 -7.75 1.62 -1.12
C GLU A 53 -7.27 1.57 -2.57
N GLY A 54 -6.13 0.91 -2.84
CA GLY A 54 -5.65 0.71 -4.20
C GLY A 54 -6.62 -0.09 -5.06
N PHE A 55 -7.24 -1.14 -4.50
CA PHE A 55 -8.26 -1.92 -5.22
C PHE A 55 -9.59 -1.17 -5.40
N LEU A 56 -9.98 -0.32 -4.45
CA LEU A 56 -11.23 0.44 -4.49
C LEU A 56 -11.16 1.71 -5.34
N ALA A 57 -9.97 2.32 -5.47
CA ALA A 57 -9.78 3.52 -6.27
C ALA A 57 -10.05 3.21 -7.76
N TYR A 58 -11.24 3.57 -8.25
CA TYR A 58 -11.70 3.41 -9.64
C TYR A 58 -10.95 4.32 -10.60
#